data_AF-A0A2E3ZV86-F1
#
_entry.id   AF-A0A2E3ZV86-F1
#
_cell.length_a   1.000
_cell.length_b   1.000
_cell.length_c   1.000
_cell.angle_alpha   90.00
_cell.angle_beta   90.00
_cell.angle_gamma   90.00
#
_symmetry.space_group_name_H-M   'P 1'
#
loop_
_entity.id
_entity.type
_entity.pdbx_description
1 polymer ?
#
loop_
_entity_poly.entity_id
_entity_poly.type
_entity_poly.pdbx_seq_one_letter_code
_entity_poly.pdbx_strand_id
1 'polypeptide(L)'
;FLTNNDIISAFKLGYWIEKFSPEIDFEKSYLWYSVSVSAGVYKAMKLRDRVGELIDKKKINELQAEANEIFTKNKYFGNKGEDNDL
;
A
#
# COMPACT_ATOMS: atom_id res chain seq x y z
N PHE A 1 12.71 -7.62 -6.22
CA PHE A 1 11.41 -8.30 -6.03
C PHE A 1 10.88 -7.98 -4.64
N LEU A 2 9.62 -7.55 -4.50
CA LEU A 2 8.97 -7.49 -3.19
C LEU A 2 8.88 -8.91 -2.65
N THR A 3 9.39 -9.15 -1.45
CA THR A 3 9.28 -10.46 -0.80
C THR A 3 7.88 -10.60 -0.17
N ASN A 4 7.44 -11.83 0.13
CA ASN A 4 6.19 -12.06 0.88
C ASN A 4 6.15 -11.29 2.22
N ASN A 5 7.31 -10.98 2.80
CA ASN A 5 7.41 -10.19 4.02
C ASN A 5 7.02 -8.72 3.82
N ASP A 6 7.32 -8.12 2.67
CA ASP A 6 7.01 -6.71 2.39
C ASP A 6 5.50 -6.49 2.19
N ILE A 7 4.85 -7.46 1.55
CA ILE A 7 3.40 -7.48 1.28
C ILE A 7 2.60 -7.55 2.59
N ILE A 8 3.02 -8.42 3.50
CA ILE A 8 2.41 -8.58 4.82
C ILE A 8 2.72 -7.38 5.72
N SER A 9 3.88 -6.75 5.55
CA SER A 9 4.27 -5.56 6.32
C SER A 9 3.38 -4.36 6.01
N ALA A 10 3.06 -4.10 4.74
CA ALA A 10 2.10 -3.05 4.36
C ALA A 10 0.72 -3.28 5.00
N PHE A 11 0.21 -4.52 4.96
CA PHE A 11 -1.05 -4.86 5.62
C PHE A 11 -1.01 -4.61 7.14
N LYS A 12 0.05 -5.08 7.81
CA LYS A 12 0.21 -4.91 9.26
C LYS A 12 0.33 -3.44 9.65
N LEU A 13 1.02 -2.63 8.84
CA LEU A 13 1.16 -1.19 9.08
C LEU A 13 -0.20 -0.47 8.96
N GLY A 14 -0.95 -0.73 7.89
CA GLY A 14 -2.30 -0.17 7.73
C GLY A 14 -3.23 -0.54 8.89
N TYR A 15 -3.13 -1.78 9.38
CA TYR A 15 -3.89 -2.25 10.55
C TYR A 15 -3.47 -1.59 11.86
N TRP A 16 -2.17 -1.41 12.07
CA TRP A 16 -1.68 -0.74 13.26
C TRP A 16 -2.14 0.73 13.32
N ILE A 17 -2.06 1.45 12.21
CA ILE A 17 -2.53 2.84 12.09
C ILE A 17 -4.04 2.94 12.33
N GLU A 18 -4.82 1.93 11.94
CA GLU A 18 -6.26 1.99 12.15
C GLU A 18 -6.69 1.65 13.59
N LYS A 19 -5.98 0.71 14.23
CA LYS A 19 -6.46 0.08 15.48
C LYS A 19 -5.68 0.45 16.72
N PHE A 20 -4.42 0.86 16.58
CA PHE A 20 -3.49 0.93 17.70
C PHE A 20 -2.67 2.22 17.75
N SER A 21 -2.60 3.00 16.67
CA SER A 21 -1.85 4.25 16.71
C SER A 21 -2.48 5.22 17.72
N PRO A 22 -1.66 6.06 18.39
CA PRO A 22 -2.18 7.10 19.31
C PRO A 22 -3.14 8.07 18.62
N GLU A 23 -2.96 8.26 17.31
CA GLU A 23 -3.83 9.05 16.45
C GLU A 23 -4.21 8.18 15.24
N ILE A 24 -5.51 7.89 15.11
CA ILE A 24 -6.04 7.08 14.02
C ILE A 24 -6.07 7.93 12.75
N ASP A 25 -5.42 7.43 11.70
CA ASP A 25 -5.34 8.07 10.40
C ASP A 25 -5.89 7.13 9.31
N PHE A 26 -7.15 7.37 8.94
CA PHE A 26 -7.83 6.54 7.95
C PHE A 26 -7.20 6.66 6.56
N GLU A 27 -6.71 7.85 6.18
CA GLU A 27 -6.06 8.03 4.87
C GLU A 27 -4.76 7.23 4.77
N LYS A 28 -3.91 7.27 5.81
CA LYS A 28 -2.70 6.44 5.85
C LYS A 28 -3.03 4.95 5.96
N SER A 29 -4.04 4.56 6.73
CA SER A 29 -4.47 3.16 6.80
C SER A 29 -4.93 2.66 5.43
N TYR A 30 -5.76 3.44 4.74
CA TYR A 30 -6.24 3.18 3.39
C TYR A 30 -5.10 3.05 2.38
N LEU A 31 -4.10 3.93 2.44
CA LEU A 31 -2.90 3.89 1.60
C LEU A 31 -2.18 2.54 1.76
N TRP A 32 -1.85 2.15 2.98
CA TRP A 32 -1.07 0.92 3.24
C TRP A 32 -1.86 -0.36 2.96
N TYR A 33 -3.17 -0.36 3.18
CA TYR A 33 -4.02 -1.43 2.68
C TYR A 33 -4.04 -1.49 1.15
N SER A 34 -4.12 -0.35 0.46
CA SER A 34 -4.09 -0.29 -1.00
C SER A 34 -2.77 -0.81 -1.57
N VAL A 35 -1.62 -0.51 -0.95
CA VAL A 35 -0.31 -1.09 -1.32
C VAL A 35 -0.34 -2.62 -1.20
N SER A 36 -0.93 -3.14 -0.12
CA SER A 36 -1.05 -4.59 0.08
C SER A 36 -2.04 -5.24 -0.90
N VAL A 37 -3.10 -4.54 -1.31
CA VAL A 37 -4.04 -4.98 -2.36
C VAL A 37 -3.35 -5.06 -3.72
N SER A 38 -2.53 -4.08 -4.09
CA SER A 38 -1.75 -4.11 -5.33
C SER A 38 -0.82 -5.34 -5.41
N ALA A 39 -0.43 -5.87 -4.25
CA ALA A 39 0.34 -7.10 -4.12
C ALA A 39 -0.50 -8.39 -3.99
N GLY A 40 -1.82 -8.32 -4.12
CA GLY A 40 -2.73 -9.47 -4.17
C GLY A 40 -3.35 -9.91 -2.84
N VAL A 41 -3.23 -9.12 -1.75
CA VAL A 41 -3.78 -9.52 -0.44
C VAL A 41 -5.28 -9.23 -0.35
N TYR A 42 -6.10 -10.25 -0.59
CA TYR A 42 -7.56 -10.11 -0.55
C TYR A 42 -8.13 -9.65 0.80
N LYS A 43 -7.48 -10.02 1.92
CA LYS A 43 -7.88 -9.55 3.25
C LYS A 43 -7.70 -8.02 3.40
N ALA A 44 -6.69 -7.45 2.75
CA ALA A 44 -6.44 -6.02 2.76
C ALA A 44 -7.54 -5.24 2.00
N MET A 45 -8.10 -5.84 0.94
CA MET A 45 -9.16 -5.23 0.13
C MET A 45 -10.40 -4.92 0.98
N LYS A 46 -10.85 -5.88 1.78
CA LYS A 46 -12.02 -5.68 2.66
C LYS A 46 -11.81 -4.56 3.68
N LEU A 47 -10.59 -4.44 4.23
CA LEU A 47 -10.29 -3.37 5.20
C LEU A 47 -10.11 -2.02 4.50
N ARG A 48 -9.47 -1.99 3.34
CA ARG A 48 -9.36 -0.81 2.47
C ARG A 48 -10.74 -0.24 2.18
N ASP A 49 -11.67 -1.06 1.68
CA ASP A 49 -12.98 -0.59 1.24
C ASP A 49 -13.78 0.01 2.40
N ARG A 50 -13.78 -0.67 3.57
CA ARG A 50 -14.41 -0.14 4.78
C ARG A 50 -13.80 1.17 5.25
N VAL A 51 -12.47 1.29 5.26
CA VAL A 51 -11.81 2.55 5.66
C VAL A 51 -12.05 3.64 4.61
N GLY A 52 -12.16 3.27 3.33
CA GLY A 52 -12.43 4.19 2.24
C GLY A 52 -13.81 4.86 2.31
N GLU A 53 -14.80 4.23 2.95
CA GLU A 53 -16.10 4.84 3.25
C GLU A 53 -16.00 6.05 4.20
N LEU A 54 -14.89 6.17 4.95
CA LEU A 54 -14.63 7.24 5.92
C LEU A 54 -13.77 8.38 5.37
N ILE A 55 -13.39 8.33 4.10
CA ILE A 55 -12.47 9.27 3.45
C ILE A 55 -13.18 9.99 2.30
N ASP A 56 -12.78 11.24 2.02
CA ASP A 56 -13.26 11.97 0.85
C ASP A 56 -12.90 11.24 -0.45
N LYS A 57 -13.88 11.05 -1.34
CA LYS A 57 -13.70 10.42 -2.65
C LYS A 57 -12.60 11.05 -3.50
N LYS A 58 -12.36 12.37 -3.39
CA LYS A 58 -11.25 13.02 -4.10
C LYS A 58 -9.90 12.48 -3.60
N LYS A 59 -9.77 12.33 -2.28
CA LYS A 59 -8.58 11.80 -1.64
C LYS A 59 -8.34 10.33 -1.97
N ILE A 60 -9.41 9.54 -2.11
CA ILE A 60 -9.33 8.13 -2.49
C ILE A 60 -8.54 7.92 -3.79
N ASN A 61 -8.80 8.74 -4.82
CA ASN A 61 -8.11 8.61 -6.11
C ASN A 61 -6.61 8.93 -5.99
N GLU A 62 -6.26 9.96 -5.20
CA GLU A 62 -4.87 10.33 -4.92
C GLU A 62 -4.14 9.19 -4.21
N LEU A 63 -4.75 8.62 -3.16
CA LEU A 63 -4.15 7.54 -2.36
C LEU A 63 -4.01 6.25 -3.16
N GLN A 64 -4.92 5.94 -4.08
CA GLN A 64 -4.79 4.77 -4.96
C GLN A 64 -3.65 4.93 -5.97
N ALA A 65 -3.47 6.14 -6.52
CA ALA A 65 -2.34 6.45 -7.39
C ALA A 65 -1.01 6.32 -6.62
N GLU A 66 -0.95 6.91 -5.42
CA GLU A 66 0.22 6.82 -4.53
C GLU A 66 0.54 5.36 -4.14
N ALA A 67 -0.47 4.57 -3.78
CA ALA A 67 -0.28 3.15 -3.45
C ALA A 67 0.32 2.37 -4.63
N ASN A 68 -0.15 2.64 -5.86
CA ASN A 68 0.39 2.01 -7.05
C ASN A 68 1.83 2.48 -7.33
N GLU A 69 2.14 3.75 -7.13
CA GLU A 69 3.52 4.25 -7.22
C GLU A 69 4.44 3.59 -6.20
N ILE A 70 4.04 3.46 -4.93
CA ILE A 70 4.82 2.80 -3.88
C ILE A 70 5.09 1.34 -4.27
N PHE A 71 4.05 0.63 -4.72
CA PHE A 71 4.17 -0.76 -5.15
C PHE A 71 5.11 -0.92 -6.36
N THR A 72 5.03 -0.01 -7.34
CA THR A 72 5.78 -0.08 -8.59
C THR A 72 7.16 0.58 -8.53
N LYS A 73 7.44 1.47 -7.56
CA LYS A 73 8.75 2.17 -7.44
C LYS A 73 9.92 1.21 -7.24
N ASN A 74 9.68 0.02 -6.69
CA ASN A 74 10.70 -1.04 -6.62
C ASN A 74 11.10 -1.62 -8.00
N LYS A 75 10.35 -1.35 -9.07
CA LYS A 75 10.78 -1.63 -10.45
C LYS A 75 11.94 -0.74 -10.90
N TYR A 76 12.02 0.49 -10.38
CA TYR A 76 13.01 1.50 -10.80
C TYR A 76 14.25 1.56 -9.89
N PHE A 77 14.15 1.09 -8.64
CA PHE A 77 15.31 0.94 -7.75
C PHE A 77 15.91 -0.47 -7.75
N GLY A 78 15.29 -1.44 -8.42
CA GLY A 78 15.78 -2.81 -8.57
C GLY A 78 16.62 -3.09 -9.83
N ASN A 79 16.62 -2.21 -10.84
CA ASN A 79 17.36 -2.36 -12.10
C ASN A 79 18.24 -1.13 -12.39
N LYS A 80 19.29 -0.93 -11.59
CA LYS A 80 20.50 -0.23 -12.01
C LYS A 80 21.69 -1.14 -11.74
N GLY A 81 21.85 -2.21 -12.53
CA GLY A 81 22.96 -3.13 -12.31
C GLY A 81 23.25 -4.16 -13.40
N GLU A 82 22.25 -4.70 -14.09
CA GLU A 82 22.48 -5.76 -15.08
C GLU A 82 21.54 -5.51 -16.27
N ASP A 83 22.01 -5.75 -17.49
CA ASP A 83 21.41 -5.40 -18.80
C ASP A 83 21.87 -4.05 -19.37
N ASN A 84 23.19 -3.93 -19.60
CA ASN A 84 23.74 -3.25 -20.79
C ASN A 84 25.18 -3.69 -21.11
N ASP A 85 25.51 -4.97 -20.85
CA ASP A 85 26.63 -5.67 -21.47
C ASP A 85 26.08 -7.01 -21.96
N LEU A 86 25.64 -7.03 -23.22
CA LEU A 86 25.71 -8.13 -24.20
C LEU A 86 25.08 -7.68 -25.53
#